data_AF-A0A0U1D3K5-F1
#
_entry.id   AF-A0A0U1D3K5-F1
#
_cell.length_a   1.000
_cell.length_b   1.000
_cell.length_c   1.000
_cell.angle_alpha   90.00
_cell.angle_beta   90.00
_cell.angle_gamma   90.00
#
_symmetry.space_group_name_H-M   'P 1'
#
loop_
_entity.id
_entity.type
_entity.pdbx_description
1 polymer ?
#
loop_
_entity_poly.entity_id
_entity_poly.type
_entity_poly.pdbx_seq_one_letter_code
_entity_poly.pdbx_strand_id
1 'polypeptide(L)'
;MFSKAVVSDTGCFWQENTVMGTFGAGMGISTWWYRGSDMDTERTLETRAGRTLTELSIDGNKGFRASDPNVCSIYVAKGQDVITWSIQTMNPASLPDLCQVTEKLARLSQGRVN
;
A
#
# COMPACT_ATOMS: atom_id res chain seq x y z
N MET A 1 16.78 -1.80 -3.98
CA MET A 1 16.30 -2.24 -5.33
C MET A 1 15.21 -3.27 -5.09
N PHE A 2 14.13 -3.28 -5.90
CA PHE A 2 13.00 -4.21 -5.70
C PHE A 2 12.97 -5.27 -6.80
N SER A 3 12.53 -6.49 -6.47
CA SER A 3 12.35 -7.59 -7.41
C SER A 3 10.92 -8.11 -7.37
N LYS A 4 10.38 -8.51 -8.53
CA LYS A 4 9.01 -9.03 -8.64
C LYS A 4 8.93 -10.37 -7.90
N ALA A 5 8.01 -10.48 -6.95
CA ALA A 5 7.80 -11.67 -6.13
C ALA A 5 6.46 -12.35 -6.42
N VAL A 6 5.37 -11.57 -6.53
CA VAL A 6 4.01 -12.10 -6.79
C VAL A 6 3.31 -11.24 -7.84
N VAL A 7 2.60 -11.90 -8.75
CA VAL A 7 1.58 -11.29 -9.63
C VAL A 7 0.43 -12.28 -9.74
N SER A 8 -0.75 -11.85 -9.33
CA SER A 8 -2.00 -12.63 -9.38
C SER A 8 -3.16 -11.75 -9.87
N ASP A 9 -4.35 -12.34 -9.95
CA ASP A 9 -5.61 -11.65 -10.19
C ASP A 9 -6.06 -10.76 -9.01
N THR A 10 -5.52 -11.02 -7.82
CA THR A 10 -5.82 -10.28 -6.58
C THR A 10 -4.77 -9.24 -6.19
N GLY A 11 -3.60 -9.22 -6.85
CA GLY A 11 -2.59 -8.19 -6.58
C GLY A 11 -1.20 -8.48 -7.12
N CYS A 12 -0.27 -7.60 -6.76
CA CYS A 12 1.13 -7.68 -7.13
C CYS A 12 2.01 -7.32 -5.93
N PHE A 13 3.16 -7.98 -5.81
CA PHE A 13 4.17 -7.68 -4.80
C PHE A 13 5.56 -7.69 -5.41
N TRP A 14 6.32 -6.63 -5.11
CA TRP A 14 7.73 -6.51 -5.39
C TRP A 14 8.50 -6.44 -4.08
N GLN A 15 9.30 -7.46 -3.80
CA GLN A 15 10.11 -7.59 -2.59
C GLN A 15 11.30 -6.63 -2.64
N GLU A 16 11.57 -5.95 -1.54
CA GLU A 16 12.81 -5.20 -1.34
C GLU A 16 13.98 -6.19 -1.27
N ASN A 17 14.98 -6.00 -2.14
CA ASN A 17 16.20 -6.80 -2.11
C ASN A 17 17.03 -6.35 -0.90
N THR A 18 17.11 -7.20 0.11
CA THR A 18 17.97 -7.00 1.27
C THR A 18 19.28 -7.75 1.09
N VAL A 19 20.35 -7.20 1.67
CA VAL A 19 21.71 -7.72 1.53
C VAL A 19 22.00 -8.95 2.41
N MET A 20 21.09 -9.34 3.32
CA MET A 20 21.29 -10.44 4.26
C MET A 20 20.09 -11.40 4.33
N GLY A 21 20.09 -12.44 3.50
CA GLY A 21 19.17 -13.58 3.64
C GLY A 21 17.69 -13.20 3.65
N THR A 22 16.96 -13.62 4.69
CA THR A 22 15.52 -13.33 4.87
C THR A 22 15.23 -12.06 5.66
N PHE A 23 16.26 -11.32 6.09
CA PHE A 23 16.08 -10.08 6.84
C PHE A 23 15.34 -9.06 5.95
N GLY A 24 14.18 -8.56 6.39
CA GLY A 24 13.33 -7.69 5.57
C GLY A 24 12.45 -8.40 4.53
N ALA A 25 12.32 -9.74 4.61
CA ALA A 25 11.28 -10.45 3.87
C ALA A 25 9.89 -9.88 4.23
N GLY A 26 9.08 -9.59 3.20
CA GLY A 26 7.79 -8.91 3.35
C GLY A 26 7.87 -7.39 3.23
N MET A 27 9.05 -6.78 3.26
CA MET A 27 9.23 -5.36 2.91
C MET A 27 9.21 -5.24 1.39
N GLY A 28 8.47 -4.29 0.86
CA GLY A 28 8.29 -4.18 -0.58
C GLY A 28 7.23 -3.19 -0.99
N ILE A 29 6.96 -3.21 -2.29
CA ILE A 29 5.87 -2.46 -2.92
C ILE A 29 4.76 -3.45 -3.22
N SER A 30 3.53 -3.12 -2.84
CA SER A 30 2.37 -3.96 -3.13
C SER A 30 1.19 -3.18 -3.65
N THR A 31 0.35 -3.88 -4.40
CA THR A 31 -1.04 -3.51 -4.62
C THR A 31 -1.90 -4.75 -4.42
N TRP A 32 -3.00 -4.60 -3.68
CA TRP A 32 -3.92 -5.70 -3.41
C TRP A 32 -5.36 -5.24 -3.60
N TRP A 33 -6.19 -6.15 -4.08
CA TRP A 33 -7.63 -6.01 -4.14
C TRP A 33 -8.27 -6.95 -3.12
N TYR A 34 -8.78 -6.39 -2.04
CA TYR A 34 -9.51 -7.12 -1.00
C TYR A 34 -10.99 -7.11 -1.32
N ARG A 35 -11.45 -8.17 -2.00
CA ARG A 35 -12.87 -8.34 -2.36
C ARG A 35 -13.71 -8.61 -1.12
N GLY A 36 -14.79 -7.84 -0.95
CA GLY A 36 -15.70 -7.94 0.20
C GLY A 36 -15.15 -7.39 1.52
N SER A 37 -13.96 -6.76 1.52
CA SER A 37 -13.47 -6.04 2.70
C SER A 37 -14.06 -4.64 2.74
N ASP A 38 -14.52 -4.21 3.91
CA ASP A 38 -14.99 -2.85 4.13
C ASP A 38 -13.86 -1.94 4.63
N MET A 39 -14.07 -0.62 4.51
CA MET A 39 -13.00 0.32 4.86
C MET A 39 -12.71 0.43 6.36
N ASP A 40 -13.68 0.14 7.22
CA ASP A 40 -13.52 0.23 8.66
C ASP A 40 -12.69 -0.94 9.22
N THR A 41 -12.79 -2.12 8.58
CA THR A 41 -11.90 -3.25 8.81
C THR A 41 -10.44 -2.84 8.60
N GLU A 42 -10.12 -2.24 7.45
CA GLU A 42 -8.74 -1.79 7.16
C GLU A 42 -8.28 -0.69 8.13
N ARG A 43 -9.12 0.32 8.42
CA ARG A 43 -8.77 1.36 9.42
C ARG A 43 -8.42 0.76 10.79
N THR A 44 -9.19 -0.24 11.22
CA THR A 44 -8.96 -0.93 12.49
C THR A 44 -7.63 -1.66 12.51
N LEU A 45 -7.28 -2.35 11.42
CA LEU A 45 -6.00 -3.05 11.29
C LEU A 45 -4.82 -2.06 11.32
N GLU A 46 -4.93 -0.97 10.57
CA GLU A 46 -3.87 0.04 10.48
C GLU A 46 -3.69 0.81 11.80
N THR A 47 -4.79 1.10 12.50
CA THR A 47 -4.75 1.71 13.85
C THR A 47 -4.08 0.77 14.86
N ARG A 48 -4.41 -0.53 14.81
CA ARG A 48 -3.75 -1.55 15.67
C ARG A 48 -2.26 -1.70 15.36
N ALA A 49 -1.87 -1.49 14.10
CA ALA A 49 -0.47 -1.43 13.70
C ALA A 49 0.25 -0.13 14.13
N GLY A 50 -0.45 0.81 14.79
CA GLY A 50 0.11 2.06 15.28
C GLY A 50 0.34 3.11 14.19
N ARG A 51 -0.27 2.94 13.00
CA ARG A 51 -0.10 3.86 11.87
C ARG A 51 -0.96 5.11 12.05
N THR A 52 -0.44 6.24 11.58
CA THR A 52 -1.21 7.49 11.53
C THR A 52 -2.16 7.45 10.35
N LEU A 53 -3.45 7.65 10.61
CA LEU A 53 -4.48 7.70 9.57
C LEU A 53 -4.73 9.12 9.09
N THR A 54 -4.84 9.31 7.77
CA THR A 54 -5.23 10.57 7.12
C THR A 54 -6.28 10.28 6.06
N GLU A 55 -7.49 10.80 6.22
CA GLU A 55 -8.54 10.65 5.20
C GLU A 55 -8.15 11.37 3.91
N LEU A 56 -8.52 10.79 2.77
CA LEU A 56 -8.24 11.36 1.44
C LEU A 56 -9.29 10.94 0.41
N SER A 57 -9.17 11.48 -0.80
CA SER A 57 -9.92 11.00 -1.96
C SER A 57 -9.02 10.85 -3.17
N ILE A 58 -9.17 9.73 -3.87
CA ILE A 58 -8.52 9.45 -5.15
C ILE A 58 -9.61 9.32 -6.20
N ASP A 59 -9.60 10.23 -7.18
CA ASP A 59 -10.51 10.24 -8.33
C ASP A 59 -11.98 10.10 -7.95
N GLY A 60 -12.40 10.84 -6.91
CA GLY A 60 -13.78 10.85 -6.39
C GLY A 60 -14.13 9.68 -5.47
N ASN A 61 -13.26 8.68 -5.34
CA ASN A 61 -13.46 7.56 -4.43
C ASN A 61 -12.96 7.95 -3.03
N LYS A 62 -13.69 7.53 -1.99
CA LYS A 62 -13.29 7.71 -0.60
C LYS A 62 -12.13 6.78 -0.27
N GLY A 63 -11.19 7.26 0.54
CA GLY A 63 -10.07 6.46 0.98
C GLY A 63 -9.36 7.07 2.18
N PHE A 64 -8.33 6.39 2.63
CA PHE A 64 -7.43 6.93 3.65
C PHE A 64 -6.00 6.48 3.37
N ARG A 65 -5.07 7.26 3.89
CA ARG A 65 -3.66 6.92 4.00
C ARG A 65 -3.37 6.46 5.41
N ALA A 66 -2.57 5.41 5.53
CA ALA A 66 -2.02 4.95 6.79
C ALA A 66 -0.49 4.93 6.67
N SER A 67 0.19 5.61 7.58
CA SER A 67 1.64 5.80 7.47
C SER A 67 2.37 5.86 8.80
N ASP A 68 3.62 5.44 8.74
CA ASP A 68 4.67 5.65 9.73
C ASP A 68 6.00 5.93 8.97
N PRO A 69 7.15 6.10 9.63
CA PRO A 69 8.40 6.36 8.92
C PRO A 69 8.83 5.28 7.91
N ASN A 70 8.41 4.03 8.08
CA ASN A 70 8.83 2.88 7.29
C ASN A 70 7.76 2.39 6.30
N VAL A 71 6.50 2.82 6.48
CA VAL A 71 5.35 2.36 5.70
C VAL A 71 4.52 3.54 5.22
N CYS A 72 4.08 3.50 3.97
CA CYS A 72 2.93 4.27 3.53
C CYS A 72 1.99 3.43 2.68
N SER A 73 0.76 3.27 3.18
CA SER A 73 -0.33 2.57 2.53
C SER A 73 -1.47 3.53 2.21
N ILE A 74 -2.10 3.36 1.05
CA ILE A 74 -3.31 4.08 0.65
C ILE A 74 -4.37 3.05 0.33
N TYR A 75 -5.54 3.23 0.91
CA TYR A 75 -6.70 2.40 0.70
C TYR A 75 -7.81 3.22 0.07
N VAL A 76 -8.47 2.65 -0.95
CA VAL A 76 -9.55 3.31 -1.67
C VAL A 76 -10.73 2.37 -1.84
N ALA A 77 -11.92 2.85 -1.51
CA ALA A 77 -13.15 2.09 -1.64
C ALA A 77 -13.53 1.88 -3.12
N LYS A 78 -14.02 0.66 -3.42
CA LYS A 78 -14.56 0.24 -4.71
C LYS A 78 -15.83 -0.58 -4.51
N GLY A 79 -16.96 0.09 -4.32
CA GLY A 79 -18.22 -0.58 -4.00
C GLY A 79 -18.14 -1.30 -2.66
N GLN A 80 -18.18 -2.64 -2.67
CA GLN A 80 -18.00 -3.48 -1.48
C GLN A 80 -16.56 -3.99 -1.29
N ASP A 81 -15.63 -3.53 -2.14
CA ASP A 81 -14.23 -3.92 -2.11
C ASP A 81 -13.33 -2.76 -1.71
N VAL A 82 -12.08 -3.10 -1.39
CA VAL A 82 -11.01 -2.15 -1.14
C VAL A 82 -9.83 -2.49 -2.02
N ILE A 83 -9.27 -1.47 -2.68
CA ILE A 83 -7.96 -1.58 -3.32
C ILE A 83 -6.96 -0.83 -2.44
N THR A 84 -5.82 -1.46 -2.19
CA THR A 84 -4.72 -0.89 -1.45
C THR A 84 -3.44 -0.84 -2.26
N TRP A 85 -2.64 0.18 -2.00
CA TRP A 85 -1.27 0.34 -2.47
C TRP A 85 -0.40 0.58 -1.26
N SER A 86 0.73 -0.11 -1.15
CA SER A 86 1.62 0.05 -0.01
C SER A 86 3.07 0.00 -0.44
N ILE A 87 3.88 0.83 0.21
CA ILE A 87 5.33 0.71 0.21
C ILE A 87 5.77 0.58 1.65
N GLN A 88 6.53 -0.48 1.92
CA GLN A 88 7.15 -0.74 3.21
C GLN A 88 8.63 -1.04 2.98
N THR A 89 9.50 -0.41 3.75
CA THR A 89 10.97 -0.56 3.62
C THR A 89 11.64 -0.52 4.98
N MET A 90 12.80 -1.16 5.08
CA MET A 90 13.70 -0.98 6.24
C MET A 90 14.61 0.24 6.14
N ASN A 91 14.67 0.89 4.97
CA ASN A 91 15.58 1.99 4.70
C ASN A 91 14.84 3.19 4.07
N PRO A 92 13.89 3.80 4.80
CA PRO A 92 13.08 4.91 4.27
C PRO A 92 13.92 6.12 3.87
N ALA A 93 15.05 6.37 4.56
CA ALA A 93 15.95 7.48 4.24
C ALA A 93 16.64 7.34 2.86
N SER A 94 16.67 6.14 2.30
CA SER A 94 17.23 5.89 0.96
C SER A 94 16.21 6.02 -0.18
N LEU A 95 14.93 6.23 0.14
CA LEU A 95 13.84 6.35 -0.82
C LEU A 95 13.29 7.78 -0.82
N PRO A 96 12.65 8.20 -1.92
CA PRO A 96 11.78 9.36 -1.91
C PRO A 96 10.65 9.19 -0.88
N ASP A 97 9.94 10.29 -0.59
CA ASP A 97 8.78 10.25 0.32
C ASP A 97 7.83 9.10 -0.05
N LEU A 98 7.69 8.14 0.88
CA LEU A 98 6.96 6.91 0.61
C LEU A 98 5.50 7.21 0.26
N CYS A 99 4.91 8.19 0.91
CA CYS A 99 3.51 8.54 0.70
C CYS A 99 3.26 9.22 -0.64
N GLN A 100 4.16 10.09 -1.08
CA GLN A 100 4.11 10.69 -2.40
C GLN A 100 4.20 9.63 -3.49
N VAL A 101 5.09 8.63 -3.32
CA VAL A 101 5.22 7.52 -4.27
C VAL A 101 3.97 6.64 -4.26
N THR A 102 3.46 6.25 -3.09
CA THR A 102 2.24 5.44 -2.95
C THR A 102 1.02 6.17 -3.55
N GLU A 103 0.88 7.48 -3.32
CA GLU A 103 -0.22 8.26 -3.89
C GLU A 103 -0.14 8.35 -5.41
N LYS A 104 1.06 8.56 -5.95
CA LYS A 104 1.27 8.55 -7.40
C LYS A 104 0.91 7.18 -7.99
N LEU A 105 1.30 6.10 -7.32
CA LEU A 105 0.96 4.73 -7.75
C LEU A 105 -0.57 4.50 -7.72
N ALA A 106 -1.24 4.93 -6.65
CA ALA A 106 -2.69 4.82 -6.53
C ALA A 106 -3.40 5.58 -7.67
N ARG A 107 -3.03 6.83 -7.94
CA ARG A 107 -3.62 7.65 -9.01
C ARG A 107 -3.38 7.08 -10.41
N LEU A 108 -2.14 6.63 -10.70
CA LEU A 108 -1.80 6.07 -12.01
C LEU A 108 -2.52 4.74 -12.30
N SER A 109 -2.77 3.94 -11.26
CA SER A 109 -3.37 2.61 -11.42
C SER A 109 -4.90 2.64 -11.34
N GLN A 110 -5.48 3.63 -10.65
CA GLN A 110 -6.92 3.87 -10.58
C GLN A 110 -7.59 3.97 -11.95
N GLY A 111 -6.97 4.66 -12.91
CA GLY A 111 -7.49 4.75 -14.28
C GLY A 111 -7.55 3.42 -15.04
N ARG A 112 -6.99 2.34 -14.49
CA ARG A 112 -7.01 0.99 -15.08
C ARG A 112 -7.96 0.02 -14.37
N VAL A 113 -8.56 0.44 -13.27
CA VAL A 113 -9.48 -0.36 -12.43
C VAL A 113 -10.84 0.32 -12.25
N ASN A 114 -11.07 1.46 -12.90
CA ASN A 114 -12.37 2.11 -13.04
C ASN A 114 -13.17 1.55 -14.21
#